data_AF-A0A961J3K2-F1
#
_entry.id   AF-A0A961J3K2-F1
#
_cell.length_a   1.000
_cell.length_b   1.000
_cell.length_c   1.000
_cell.angle_alpha   90.00
_cell.angle_beta   90.00
_cell.angle_gamma   90.00
#
_symmetry.space_group_name_H-M   'P 1'
#
loop_
_entity.id
_entity.type
_entity.pdbx_description
1 polymer ?
#
loop_
_entity_poly.entity_id
_entity_poly.type
_entity_poly.pdbx_seq_one_letter_code
_entity_poly.pdbx_strand_id
1 'polypeptide(L)'
;MNWGALIWQSVVDPRAVARWLIDLRLSRAALVWAYALVVVLNALAFGLSALLPTPEAASGAAGVAIGPFVFAGVLAVAVALMIAALSWSGRLFGGTARIEDLAVTVIWLQVLRAVAQAVLALAVPLSLVMAGAMAMLASALGLWITANFIDVAHGFGSLFKALGALIVAAIGLAFVLSLLLSLTGSLNLGWIGYV
;
A
#
# COMPACT_ATOMS: atom_id res chain seq x y z
N MET A 1 -16.97 3.65 19.19
CA MET A 1 -16.51 4.02 17.83
C MET A 1 -16.69 2.79 16.94
N ASN A 2 -17.57 2.84 15.92
CA ASN A 2 -17.81 1.68 15.05
C ASN A 2 -16.76 1.63 13.94
N TRP A 3 -15.79 0.73 14.03
CA TRP A 3 -14.70 0.56 13.06
C TRP A 3 -15.19 0.29 11.62
N GLY A 4 -16.30 -0.45 11.47
CA GLY A 4 -16.93 -0.66 10.16
C GLY A 4 -17.46 0.63 9.53
N ALA A 5 -17.92 1.57 10.34
CA ALA A 5 -18.39 2.87 9.85
C ALA A 5 -17.23 3.69 9.28
N LEU A 6 -16.02 3.60 9.84
CA LEU A 6 -14.83 4.31 9.32
C LEU A 6 -14.37 3.77 7.96
N ILE A 7 -14.51 2.46 7.71
CA ILE A 7 -14.19 1.85 6.42
C ILE A 7 -15.17 2.37 5.36
N TRP A 8 -16.46 2.35 5.66
CA TRP A 8 -17.49 2.89 4.77
C TRP A 8 -17.31 4.41 4.55
N GLN A 9 -17.03 5.15 5.63
CA GLN A 9 -16.82 6.59 5.56
C GLN A 9 -15.55 6.96 4.79
N SER A 10 -14.53 6.09 4.75
CA SER A 10 -13.36 6.31 3.88
C SER A 10 -13.73 6.30 2.40
N VAL A 11 -14.79 5.58 2.01
CA VAL A 11 -15.31 5.56 0.63
C VAL A 11 -16.21 6.78 0.38
N VAL A 12 -17.08 7.11 1.33
CA VAL A 12 -18.10 8.18 1.18
C VAL A 12 -17.49 9.58 1.35
N ASP A 13 -16.65 9.78 2.36
CA ASP A 13 -15.96 11.04 2.65
C ASP A 13 -14.50 10.80 3.06
N PRO A 14 -13.63 10.47 2.09
CA PRO A 14 -12.21 10.24 2.36
C PRO A 14 -11.53 11.46 2.96
N ARG A 15 -11.97 12.69 2.62
CA ARG A 15 -11.32 13.91 3.09
C ARG A 15 -11.57 14.14 4.58
N ALA A 16 -12.78 13.86 5.07
CA ALA A 16 -13.06 13.92 6.51
C ALA A 16 -12.23 12.91 7.30
N VAL A 17 -12.12 11.67 6.81
CA VAL A 17 -11.31 10.63 7.48
C VAL A 17 -9.83 11.03 7.50
N ALA A 18 -9.28 11.52 6.39
CA ALA A 18 -7.89 11.98 6.34
C ALA A 18 -7.61 13.11 7.34
N ARG A 19 -8.50 14.11 7.43
CA ARG A 19 -8.36 15.21 8.41
C ARG A 19 -8.40 14.67 9.84
N TRP A 20 -9.37 13.81 10.14
CA TRP A 20 -9.50 13.20 11.45
C TRP A 20 -8.23 12.44 11.85
N LEU A 21 -7.68 11.62 10.94
CA LEU A 21 -6.44 10.86 11.14
C LEU A 21 -5.23 11.76 11.44
N ILE A 22 -5.11 12.89 10.74
CA ILE A 22 -4.03 13.87 10.95
C ILE A 22 -4.24 14.60 12.29
N ASP A 23 -5.48 14.94 12.63
CA ASP A 23 -5.85 15.63 13.87
C ASP A 23 -5.64 14.78 15.13
N LEU A 24 -5.58 13.44 15.02
CA LEU A 24 -5.16 12.57 16.11
C LEU A 24 -3.74 12.89 16.62
N ARG A 25 -2.90 13.53 15.79
CA ARG A 25 -1.51 13.93 16.14
C ARG A 25 -0.74 12.83 16.87
N LEU A 26 -0.78 11.63 16.31
CA LEU A 26 -0.16 10.45 16.92
C LEU A 26 1.34 10.68 17.15
N SER A 27 1.83 10.20 18.30
CA SER A 27 3.26 10.24 18.60
C SER A 27 4.04 9.35 17.62
N ARG A 28 5.32 9.66 17.39
CA ARG A 28 6.18 8.83 16.53
C ARG A 28 6.24 7.38 16.97
N ALA A 29 6.24 7.13 18.28
CA ALA A 29 6.20 5.78 18.84
C ALA A 29 4.91 5.06 18.43
N ALA A 30 3.75 5.72 18.55
CA ALA A 30 2.47 5.13 18.13
C ALA A 30 2.44 4.84 16.62
N LEU A 31 3.00 5.72 15.79
CA LEU A 31 3.11 5.50 14.34
C LEU A 31 3.99 4.29 13.99
N VAL A 32 5.13 4.11 14.68
CA VAL A 32 6.00 2.94 14.46
C VAL A 32 5.30 1.64 14.85
N TRP A 33 4.58 1.62 15.96
CA TRP A 33 3.81 0.44 16.37
C TRP A 33 2.65 0.15 15.41
N ALA A 34 1.91 1.17 14.98
CA ALA A 34 0.85 1.03 13.99
C ALA A 34 1.40 0.54 12.64
N TYR A 35 2.56 1.05 12.23
CA TYR A 35 3.26 0.62 11.03
C TYR A 35 3.64 -0.86 11.08
N ALA A 36 4.30 -1.29 12.16
CA ALA A 36 4.69 -2.67 12.36
C ALA A 36 3.47 -3.61 12.36
N LEU A 37 2.41 -3.22 13.07
CA LEU A 37 1.15 -3.98 13.13
C LEU A 37 0.55 -4.16 11.73
N VAL A 38 0.48 -3.09 10.95
CA VAL A 38 -0.07 -3.11 9.59
C VAL A 38 0.74 -3.99 8.65
N VAL A 39 2.06 -3.95 8.74
CA VAL A 39 2.95 -4.83 7.96
C VAL A 39 2.67 -6.29 8.30
N VAL A 40 2.59 -6.63 9.59
CA VAL A 40 2.29 -7.99 10.06
C VAL A 40 0.91 -8.45 9.58
N LEU A 41 -0.11 -7.60 9.71
CA LEU A 41 -1.48 -7.92 9.26
C LEU A 41 -1.53 -8.20 7.75
N ASN A 42 -0.87 -7.38 6.94
CA ASN A 42 -0.81 -7.60 5.50
C ASN A 42 0.00 -8.85 5.13
N ALA A 43 1.08 -9.14 5.85
CA ALA A 43 1.86 -10.35 5.62
C ALA A 43 1.09 -11.63 5.98
N LEU A 44 0.29 -11.58 7.05
CA LEU A 44 -0.63 -12.67 7.40
C LEU A 44 -1.74 -12.83 6.36
N ALA A 45 -2.34 -11.73 5.90
CA ALA A 45 -3.35 -11.76 4.84
C ALA A 45 -2.79 -12.34 3.53
N PHE A 46 -1.57 -11.97 3.17
CA PHE A 46 -0.85 -12.53 2.03
C PHE A 46 -0.59 -14.04 2.22
N GLY A 47 -0.05 -14.43 3.37
CA GLY A 47 0.23 -15.83 3.68
C GLY A 47 -1.04 -16.70 3.66
N LEU A 48 -2.15 -16.20 4.19
CA LEU A 48 -3.44 -16.88 4.14
C LEU A 48 -3.99 -16.98 2.71
N SER A 49 -3.85 -15.91 1.92
CA SER A 49 -4.28 -15.90 0.51
C SER A 49 -3.47 -16.88 -0.34
N ALA A 50 -2.18 -17.09 -0.03
CA ALA A 50 -1.33 -18.05 -0.70
C ALA A 50 -1.72 -19.52 -0.44
N LEU A 51 -2.55 -19.79 0.58
CA LEU A 51 -3.11 -21.12 0.84
C LEU A 51 -4.36 -21.40 0.00
N LEU A 52 -4.96 -20.38 -0.62
CA LEU A 52 -6.12 -20.55 -1.48
C LEU A 52 -5.69 -21.06 -2.86
N PRO A 53 -6.44 -21.98 -3.50
CA PRO A 53 -6.14 -22.43 -4.85
C PRO A 53 -6.21 -21.26 -5.83
N THR A 54 -5.09 -20.89 -6.45
CA THR A 54 -5.07 -19.90 -7.53
C THR A 54 -4.92 -20.58 -8.90
N PRO A 55 -5.46 -19.98 -9.97
CA PRO A 55 -5.24 -20.46 -11.33
C PRO A 55 -3.75 -20.51 -11.70
N GLU A 56 -2.91 -19.63 -11.15
CA GLU A 56 -1.46 -19.66 -11.39
C GLU A 56 -0.77 -20.86 -10.70
N ALA A 57 -1.25 -21.28 -9.53
CA ALA A 57 -0.77 -22.51 -8.89
C ALA A 57 -1.19 -23.76 -9.67
N ALA A 58 -2.38 -23.72 -10.31
CA ALA A 58 -2.88 -24.80 -11.16
C ALA A 58 -2.15 -24.90 -12.51
N SER A 59 -1.59 -23.79 -13.03
CA SER A 59 -0.85 -23.77 -14.30
C SER A 59 0.62 -24.19 -14.19
N GLY A 60 1.10 -24.51 -12.99
CA GLY A 60 2.50 -24.94 -12.76
C GLY A 60 3.53 -23.85 -13.03
N ALA A 61 3.11 -22.60 -13.19
CA ALA A 61 4.02 -21.47 -13.29
C ALA A 61 4.72 -21.32 -11.93
N ALA A 62 5.96 -21.80 -11.84
CA ALA A 62 6.82 -21.65 -10.66
C ALA A 62 7.20 -20.17 -10.48
N GLY A 63 6.25 -19.38 -9.97
CA GLY A 63 6.57 -18.10 -9.37
C GLY A 63 7.48 -18.33 -8.17
N VAL A 64 8.43 -17.43 -7.94
CA VAL A 64 9.20 -17.42 -6.70
C VAL A 64 8.21 -17.33 -5.55
N ALA A 65 8.05 -18.42 -4.79
CA ALA A 65 7.20 -18.44 -3.61
C ALA A 65 7.88 -17.61 -2.51
N ILE A 66 7.52 -16.33 -2.45
CA ILE A 66 8.03 -15.42 -1.42
C ILE A 66 7.39 -15.82 -0.09
N GLY A 67 8.21 -16.27 0.86
CA GLY A 67 7.73 -16.57 2.22
C GLY A 67 7.16 -15.32 2.92
N PRO A 68 6.21 -15.49 3.86
CA PRO A 68 5.50 -14.36 4.50
C PRO A 68 6.44 -13.39 5.23
N PHE A 69 7.57 -13.86 5.76
CA PHE A 69 8.58 -13.01 6.40
C PHE A 69 9.34 -12.13 5.39
N VAL A 70 9.69 -12.66 4.23
CA VAL A 70 10.34 -11.90 3.15
C VAL A 70 9.35 -10.89 2.59
N PHE A 71 8.10 -11.29 2.39
CA PHE A 71 7.03 -10.38 1.98
C PHE A 71 6.82 -9.24 2.99
N ALA A 72 6.81 -9.54 4.30
CA ALA A 72 6.72 -8.52 5.34
C ALA A 72 7.88 -7.51 5.25
N GLY A 73 9.12 -7.98 5.06
CA GLY A 73 10.29 -7.11 4.88
C GLY A 73 10.18 -6.24 3.64
N VAL A 74 9.82 -6.82 2.49
CA VAL A 74 9.62 -6.07 1.24
C VAL A 74 8.51 -5.05 1.37
N LEU A 75 7.39 -5.41 1.99
CA LEU A 75 6.27 -4.50 2.25
C LEU A 75 6.70 -3.36 3.18
N ALA A 76 7.43 -3.66 4.25
CA ALA A 76 7.96 -2.65 5.17
C ALA A 76 8.97 -1.71 4.51
N VAL A 77 9.70 -2.14 3.48
CA VAL A 77 10.56 -1.22 2.72
C VAL A 77 9.71 -0.41 1.74
N ALA A 78 8.79 -1.07 1.02
CA ALA A 78 7.95 -0.44 0.01
C ALA A 78 7.07 0.68 0.59
N VAL A 79 6.44 0.46 1.75
CA VAL A 79 5.58 1.48 2.37
C VAL A 79 6.42 2.65 2.91
N ALA A 80 7.59 2.39 3.50
CA ALA A 80 8.50 3.44 3.94
C ALA A 80 8.99 4.30 2.74
N LEU A 81 9.39 3.65 1.64
CA LEU A 81 9.77 4.32 0.40
C LEU A 81 8.60 5.10 -0.20
N MET A 82 7.38 4.57 -0.14
CA MET A 82 6.18 5.28 -0.61
C MET A 82 5.93 6.56 0.20
N ILE A 83 6.03 6.51 1.53
CA ILE A 83 5.89 7.71 2.39
C ILE A 83 6.97 8.74 2.02
N ALA A 84 8.22 8.31 1.85
CA ALA A 84 9.32 9.18 1.46
C ALA A 84 9.11 9.80 0.07
N ALA A 85 8.69 8.98 -0.91
CA ALA A 85 8.42 9.39 -2.28
C ALA A 85 7.27 10.40 -2.35
N LEU A 86 6.19 10.19 -1.59
CA LEU A 86 5.07 11.11 -1.48
C LEU A 86 5.47 12.42 -0.80
N SER A 87 6.30 12.35 0.26
CA SER A 87 6.83 13.54 0.92
C SER A 87 7.66 14.38 -0.04
N TRP A 88 8.52 13.74 -0.85
CA TRP A 88 9.33 14.44 -1.84
C TRP A 88 8.51 14.94 -3.03
N SER A 89 7.66 14.10 -3.61
CA SER A 89 6.85 14.48 -4.77
C SER A 89 5.88 15.58 -4.42
N GLY A 90 5.25 15.53 -3.25
CA GLY A 90 4.30 16.55 -2.87
C GLY A 90 4.94 17.91 -2.60
N ARG A 91 6.21 17.95 -2.17
CA ARG A 91 6.98 19.20 -2.08
C ARG A 91 7.18 19.86 -3.46
N LEU A 92 7.35 19.08 -4.53
CA LEU A 92 7.47 19.63 -5.90
C LEU A 92 6.20 20.37 -6.36
N PHE A 93 5.04 19.96 -5.87
CA PHE A 93 3.75 20.59 -6.16
C PHE A 93 3.35 21.65 -5.11
N GLY A 94 4.27 22.04 -4.22
CA GLY A 94 4.07 23.06 -3.19
C GLY A 94 3.36 22.57 -1.91
N GLY A 95 3.34 21.25 -1.68
CA GLY A 95 2.68 20.64 -0.54
C GLY A 95 3.48 20.75 0.75
N THR A 96 2.78 20.81 1.88
CA THR A 96 3.36 21.10 3.21
C THR A 96 3.23 19.94 4.21
N ALA A 97 2.87 18.74 3.74
CA ALA A 97 2.65 17.58 4.59
C ALA A 97 3.88 17.24 5.45
N ARG A 98 3.65 16.97 6.73
CA ARG A 98 4.67 16.38 7.58
C ARG A 98 4.78 14.89 7.30
N ILE A 99 5.95 14.32 7.60
CA ILE A 99 6.16 12.86 7.50
C ILE A 99 5.17 12.11 8.39
N GLU A 100 4.84 12.65 9.57
CA GLU A 100 3.85 12.04 10.47
C GLU A 100 2.44 12.01 9.86
N ASP A 101 2.03 13.10 9.19
CA ASP A 101 0.72 13.21 8.54
C ASP A 101 0.60 12.23 7.38
N LEU A 102 1.67 12.07 6.59
CA LEU A 102 1.73 11.07 5.53
C LEU A 102 1.77 9.65 6.08
N ALA A 103 2.51 9.42 7.16
CA ALA A 103 2.63 8.10 7.76
C ALA A 103 1.26 7.61 8.28
N VAL A 104 0.53 8.41 9.06
CA VAL A 104 -0.79 7.98 9.57
C VAL A 104 -1.77 7.68 8.44
N THR A 105 -1.75 8.52 7.41
CA THR A 105 -2.59 8.45 6.22
C THR A 105 -2.29 7.18 5.41
N VAL A 106 -1.01 6.90 5.15
CA VAL A 106 -0.57 5.70 4.41
C VAL A 106 -0.77 4.43 5.23
N ILE A 107 -0.52 4.46 6.54
CA ILE A 107 -0.79 3.31 7.44
C ILE A 107 -2.27 2.95 7.40
N TRP A 108 -3.17 3.93 7.46
CA TRP A 108 -4.61 3.69 7.32
C TRP A 108 -4.99 3.09 5.97
N LEU A 109 -4.38 3.58 4.87
CA LEU A 109 -4.60 2.99 3.54
C LEU A 109 -4.21 1.52 3.50
N GLN A 110 -3.13 1.11 4.16
CA GLN A 110 -2.75 -0.30 4.24
C GLN A 110 -3.74 -1.15 5.07
N VAL A 111 -4.41 -0.57 6.06
CA VAL A 111 -5.52 -1.23 6.78
C VAL A 111 -6.71 -1.45 5.83
N LEU A 112 -7.12 -0.40 5.11
CA LEU A 112 -8.21 -0.51 4.11
C LEU A 112 -7.87 -1.56 3.05
N ARG A 113 -6.60 -1.62 2.64
CA ARG A 113 -6.10 -2.61 1.69
C ARG A 113 -6.20 -4.04 2.22
N ALA A 114 -5.78 -4.26 3.48
CA ALA A 114 -5.90 -5.57 4.13
C ALA A 114 -7.37 -6.00 4.25
N VAL A 115 -8.27 -5.08 4.61
CA VAL A 115 -9.72 -5.35 4.64
C VAL A 115 -10.24 -5.71 3.26
N ALA A 116 -9.86 -4.95 2.22
CA ALA A 116 -10.26 -5.26 0.85
C ALA A 116 -9.76 -6.64 0.42
N GLN A 117 -8.52 -7.01 0.74
CA GLN A 117 -7.99 -8.35 0.47
C GLN A 117 -8.77 -9.45 1.20
N ALA A 118 -9.11 -9.24 2.47
CA ALA A 118 -9.93 -10.19 3.22
C ALA A 118 -11.31 -10.38 2.58
N VAL A 119 -11.97 -9.28 2.17
CA VAL A 119 -13.26 -9.35 1.46
C VAL A 119 -13.13 -10.09 0.12
N LEU A 120 -12.08 -9.80 -0.64
CA LEU A 120 -11.82 -10.48 -1.92
C LEU A 120 -11.54 -11.96 -1.73
N ALA A 121 -10.77 -12.34 -0.71
CA ALA A 121 -10.48 -13.74 -0.39
C ALA A 121 -11.76 -14.54 -0.09
N LEU A 122 -12.75 -13.90 0.56
CA LEU A 122 -14.06 -14.50 0.80
C LEU A 122 -14.94 -14.56 -0.47
N ALA A 123 -14.68 -13.71 -1.48
CA ALA A 123 -15.42 -13.70 -2.74
C ALA A 123 -14.93 -14.76 -3.75
N VAL A 124 -13.64 -15.12 -3.71
CA VAL A 124 -13.03 -16.15 -4.59
C VAL A 124 -13.83 -17.46 -4.63
N PRO A 125 -14.22 -18.09 -3.50
CA PRO A 125 -14.98 -19.35 -3.53
C PRO A 125 -16.38 -19.22 -4.14
N LEU A 126 -16.94 -18.00 -4.23
CA LEU A 126 -18.26 -17.77 -4.83
C LEU A 126 -18.18 -17.73 -6.36
N SER A 127 -17.23 -16.95 -6.90
CA SER A 127 -17.00 -16.84 -8.35
C SER A 127 -15.72 -16.05 -8.63
N LEU A 128 -14.84 -16.62 -9.46
CA LEU A 128 -13.60 -15.97 -9.88
C LEU A 128 -13.86 -14.67 -10.68
N VAL A 129 -14.91 -14.64 -11.51
CA VAL A 129 -15.29 -13.45 -12.31
C VAL A 129 -15.75 -12.32 -11.39
N MET A 130 -16.55 -12.64 -10.37
CA MET A 130 -17.01 -11.68 -9.38
C MET A 130 -15.84 -11.11 -8.58
N ALA A 131 -14.93 -11.98 -8.10
CA ALA A 131 -13.73 -11.56 -7.38
C ALA A 131 -12.85 -10.63 -8.23
N GLY A 132 -12.69 -10.91 -9.52
CA GLY A 132 -11.98 -10.04 -10.47
C GLY A 132 -12.62 -8.65 -10.60
N ALA A 133 -13.94 -8.58 -10.79
CA ALA A 133 -14.67 -7.32 -10.86
C ALA A 133 -14.56 -6.52 -9.55
N MET A 134 -14.70 -7.18 -8.40
CA MET A 134 -14.52 -6.56 -7.09
C MET A 134 -13.09 -6.04 -6.90
N ALA A 135 -12.07 -6.75 -7.39
CA ALA A 135 -10.68 -6.30 -7.31
C ALA A 135 -10.43 -5.04 -8.14
N MET A 136 -11.04 -4.93 -9.33
CA MET A 136 -10.98 -3.70 -10.14
C MET A 136 -11.65 -2.53 -9.43
N LEU A 137 -12.85 -2.74 -8.87
CA LEU A 137 -13.55 -1.71 -8.09
C LEU A 137 -12.75 -1.27 -6.87
N ALA A 138 -12.21 -2.22 -6.10
CA ALA A 138 -11.36 -1.93 -4.95
C ALA A 138 -10.11 -1.14 -5.33
N SER A 139 -9.53 -1.41 -6.51
CA SER A 139 -8.38 -0.68 -7.03
C SER A 139 -8.74 0.77 -7.40
N ALA A 140 -9.87 0.96 -8.10
CA ALA A 140 -10.36 2.30 -8.46
C ALA A 140 -10.70 3.13 -7.21
N LEU A 141 -11.41 2.54 -6.24
CA LEU A 141 -11.70 3.17 -4.96
C LEU A 141 -10.42 3.46 -4.17
N GLY A 142 -9.47 2.53 -4.15
CA GLY A 142 -8.18 2.72 -3.48
C GLY A 142 -7.41 3.92 -4.02
N LEU A 143 -7.37 4.09 -5.34
CA LEU A 143 -6.75 5.25 -5.98
C LEU A 143 -7.48 6.55 -5.62
N TRP A 144 -8.82 6.54 -5.66
CA TRP A 144 -9.65 7.68 -5.27
C TRP A 144 -9.41 8.12 -3.81
N ILE A 145 -9.42 7.17 -2.87
CA ILE A 145 -9.18 7.42 -1.45
C ILE A 145 -7.77 7.95 -1.26
N THR A 146 -6.77 7.31 -1.87
CA THR A 146 -5.37 7.74 -1.79
C THR A 146 -5.20 9.17 -2.29
N ALA A 147 -5.74 9.52 -3.45
CA ALA A 147 -5.64 10.88 -3.99
C ALA A 147 -6.25 11.92 -3.04
N ASN A 148 -7.41 11.64 -2.45
CA ASN A 148 -8.03 12.54 -1.46
C ASN A 148 -7.20 12.65 -0.17
N PHE A 149 -6.63 11.53 0.28
CA PHE A 149 -5.78 11.46 1.46
C PHE A 149 -4.50 12.30 1.28
N ILE A 150 -3.84 12.18 0.12
CA ILE A 150 -2.66 12.96 -0.24
C ILE A 150 -2.98 14.45 -0.43
N ASP A 151 -4.12 14.77 -1.06
CA ASP A 151 -4.60 16.16 -1.18
C ASP A 151 -4.75 16.83 0.18
N VAL A 152 -5.38 16.14 1.14
CA VAL A 152 -5.57 16.64 2.51
C VAL A 152 -4.23 16.73 3.25
N ALA A 153 -3.40 15.68 3.20
CA ALA A 153 -2.12 15.67 3.90
C ALA A 153 -1.18 16.79 3.44
N HIS A 154 -1.11 17.05 2.14
CA HIS A 154 -0.28 18.13 1.58
C HIS A 154 -0.94 19.50 1.56
N GLY A 155 -2.25 19.57 1.81
CA GLY A 155 -3.02 20.81 1.73
C GLY A 155 -3.11 21.39 0.31
N PHE A 156 -3.12 20.55 -0.73
CA PHE A 156 -3.10 21.02 -2.12
C PHE A 156 -4.35 21.79 -2.53
N GLY A 157 -5.50 21.44 -1.95
CA GLY A 157 -6.81 21.97 -2.37
C GLY A 157 -7.20 21.59 -3.80
N SER A 158 -6.53 20.60 -4.39
CA SER A 158 -6.72 20.19 -5.78
C SER A 158 -6.32 18.72 -5.96
N LEU A 159 -7.31 17.90 -6.31
CA LEU A 159 -7.11 16.46 -6.55
C LEU A 159 -6.14 16.20 -7.70
N PHE A 160 -6.07 17.09 -8.70
CA PHE A 160 -5.11 16.98 -9.81
C PHE A 160 -3.66 17.09 -9.36
N LYS A 161 -3.36 17.97 -8.40
CA LYS A 161 -2.02 18.07 -7.80
C LYS A 161 -1.69 16.81 -7.00
N ALA A 162 -2.66 16.26 -6.28
CA ALA A 162 -2.48 15.01 -5.55
C ALA A 162 -2.22 13.82 -6.48
N LEU A 163 -2.98 13.71 -7.59
CA LEU A 163 -2.74 12.71 -8.62
C LEU A 163 -1.37 12.90 -9.29
N GLY A 164 -0.97 14.13 -9.59
CA GLY A 164 0.37 14.44 -10.10
C GLY A 164 1.48 14.00 -9.13
N ALA A 165 1.33 14.31 -7.84
CA ALA A 165 2.25 13.88 -6.80
C ALA A 165 2.31 12.35 -6.66
N LEU A 166 1.17 11.66 -6.80
CA LEU A 166 1.10 10.19 -6.82
C LEU A 166 1.85 9.60 -8.02
N ILE A 167 1.67 10.16 -9.22
CA ILE A 167 2.36 9.71 -10.43
C ILE A 167 3.87 9.90 -10.28
N VAL A 168 4.32 11.08 -9.82
CA VAL A 168 5.74 11.35 -9.60
C VAL A 168 6.33 10.42 -8.53
N ALA A 169 5.60 10.17 -7.44
CA ALA A 169 6.01 9.22 -6.41
C ALA A 169 6.11 7.79 -6.97
N ALA A 170 5.16 7.35 -7.80
CA ALA A 170 5.17 6.04 -8.42
C ALA A 170 6.35 5.86 -9.38
N ILE A 171 6.66 6.88 -10.20
CA ILE A 171 7.82 6.87 -11.10
C ILE A 171 9.12 6.82 -10.28
N GLY A 172 9.24 7.65 -9.24
CA GLY A 172 10.40 7.65 -8.35
C GLY A 172 10.61 6.31 -7.65
N LEU A 173 9.52 5.68 -7.18
CA LEU A 173 9.56 4.37 -6.56
C LEU A 173 9.96 3.28 -7.57
N ALA A 174 9.39 3.27 -8.77
CA ALA A 174 9.74 2.33 -9.83
C ALA A 174 11.23 2.43 -10.22
N PHE A 175 11.77 3.64 -10.26
CA PHE A 175 13.19 3.88 -10.49
C PHE A 175 14.06 3.33 -9.36
N VAL A 176 13.74 3.64 -8.10
CA VAL A 176 14.47 3.12 -6.92
C VAL A 176 14.43 1.60 -6.87
N LEU A 177 13.26 0.99 -7.09
CA LEU A 177 13.11 -0.46 -7.11
C LEU A 177 13.91 -1.11 -8.25
N SER A 178 13.90 -0.51 -9.45
CA SER A 178 14.73 -0.99 -10.58
C SER A 178 16.21 -0.99 -10.26
N LEU A 179 16.71 0.05 -9.57
CA LEU A 179 18.10 0.12 -9.11
C LEU A 179 18.41 -0.97 -8.07
N LEU A 180 17.55 -1.12 -7.06
CA LEU A 180 17.73 -2.15 -6.03
C LEU A 180 17.74 -3.56 -6.65
N LEU A 181 16.84 -3.83 -7.59
CA LEU A 181 16.78 -5.11 -8.29
C LEU A 181 18.02 -5.35 -9.15
N SER A 182 18.53 -4.33 -9.85
CA SER A 182 19.79 -4.43 -10.61
C SER A 182 20.98 -4.76 -9.71
N LEU A 183 21.06 -4.16 -8.52
CA LEU A 183 22.08 -4.47 -7.52
C LEU A 183 21.95 -5.92 -7.00
N THR A 184 20.74 -6.42 -6.76
CA THR A 184 20.55 -7.83 -6.34
C THR A 184 20.73 -8.85 -7.46
N GLY A 185 20.39 -8.48 -8.71
CA GLY A 185 20.54 -9.34 -9.88
C GLY A 185 22.01 -9.53 -10.28
N SER A 186 22.82 -8.47 -10.16
CA SER A 186 24.27 -8.55 -10.30
C SER A 186 24.93 -9.39 -9.20
N LEU A 187 24.38 -9.37 -7.98
CA LEU A 187 24.85 -10.23 -6.89
C LEU A 187 24.58 -11.73 -7.14
N ASN A 188 23.49 -12.12 -7.80
CA ASN A 188 23.23 -13.53 -8.13
C ASN A 188 24.14 -14.08 -9.25
N LEU A 189 24.59 -13.25 -10.19
CA LEU A 189 25.47 -13.68 -11.29
C LEU A 189 26.92 -13.93 -10.84
N GLY A 190 27.35 -13.37 -9.70
CA GLY A 190 28.69 -13.60 -9.14
C GLY A 190 28.88 -14.94 -8.41
N TRP A 191 27.78 -15.60 -7.99
CA TRP A 191 27.83 -16.83 -7.20
C TRP A 191 27.71 -18.10 -8.05
N ILE A 192 27.18 -18.01 -9.27
CA ILE A 192 27.02 -19.16 -10.19
C ILE A 192 28.31 -19.40 -11.00
N GLY A 193 29.32 -18.52 -10.88
CA GLY A 193 30.62 -18.68 -11.53
C GLY A 193 31.67 -19.51 -10.76
N TYR A 194 31.31 -20.06 -9.59
CA TYR A 194 32.23 -20.80 -8.71
C TYR A 194 31.71 -22.19 -8.30
N VAL A 195 30.92 -22.86 -9.15
CA VAL A 195 30.58 -24.28 -8.99
C VAL A 195 30.68 -25.00 -10.31
#